data_AF-A0A096HF79-F1
#
_entry.id   AF-A0A096HF79-F1
#
_cell.length_a   1.000
_cell.length_b   1.000
_cell.length_c   1.000
_cell.angle_alpha   90.00
_cell.angle_beta   90.00
_cell.angle_gamma   90.00
#
_symmetry.space_group_name_H-M   'P 1'
#
loop_
_entity.id
_entity.type
_entity.pdbx_description
1 polymer ?
#
loop_
_entity_poly.entity_id
_entity_poly.type
_entity_poly.pdbx_seq_one_letter_code
_entity_poly.pdbx_strand_id
1 'polypeptide(L)'
;MKAALMILATLMSAGMVFSAHADEAKAAIASGTINMAANMNELALACGHMSSQDVETGRIKQRDAAIKDLGVAPASYDKMYAGYASDFKKKWGTMTPEKQKSTCDQMKR
;
A
#
# COMPACT_ATOMS: atom_id res chain seq x y z
N MET A 1 20.84 40.20 -48.38
CA MET A 1 21.60 40.34 -47.11
C MET A 1 20.64 40.96 -46.10
N LYS A 2 20.26 40.38 -44.96
CA LYS A 2 20.84 39.37 -44.09
C LYS A 2 19.70 38.53 -43.52
N ALA A 3 19.76 37.21 -43.73
CA ALA A 3 19.08 36.25 -42.90
C ALA A 3 19.91 36.06 -41.63
N ALA A 4 19.31 36.23 -40.44
CA ALA A 4 19.78 35.67 -39.19
C ALA A 4 18.83 36.12 -38.08
N LEU A 5 17.80 35.32 -37.78
CA LEU A 5 17.27 35.16 -36.42
C LEU A 5 16.27 33.99 -36.42
N MET A 6 16.77 32.81 -36.76
CA MET A 6 16.16 31.55 -36.37
C MET A 6 17.26 30.78 -35.67
N ILE A 7 17.12 30.59 -34.36
CA ILE A 7 17.65 29.49 -33.55
C ILE A 7 17.40 29.86 -32.08
N LEU A 8 16.96 28.86 -31.32
CA LEU A 8 16.91 28.78 -29.85
C LEU A 8 15.62 29.26 -29.15
N ALA A 9 14.55 28.45 -29.25
CA ALA A 9 13.53 28.37 -28.22
C ALA A 9 12.83 26.99 -28.19
N THR A 10 13.59 25.91 -28.24
CA THR A 10 13.08 24.56 -28.01
C THR A 10 14.09 23.83 -27.18
N LEU A 11 14.06 24.01 -25.85
CA LEU A 11 14.76 23.16 -24.88
C LEU A 11 14.42 23.59 -23.44
N MET A 12 13.13 23.66 -23.06
CA MET A 12 12.73 23.75 -21.64
C MET A 12 11.41 23.03 -21.39
N SER A 13 11.35 21.72 -21.64
CA SER A 13 10.20 20.90 -21.20
C SER A 13 10.57 19.44 -20.89
N ALA A 14 11.82 19.14 -20.55
CA ALA A 14 12.24 17.79 -20.17
C ALA A 14 12.30 17.57 -18.64
N GLY A 15 11.87 18.54 -17.84
CA GLY A 15 12.00 18.49 -16.37
C GLY A 15 10.81 17.92 -15.61
N MET A 16 9.64 17.72 -16.24
CA MET A 16 8.42 17.33 -15.50
C MET A 16 8.03 15.85 -15.60
N VAL A 17 8.65 15.08 -16.50
CA VAL A 17 8.23 13.69 -16.78
C VAL A 17 8.83 12.67 -15.79
N PHE A 18 9.94 13.02 -15.14
CA PHE A 18 10.62 12.13 -14.18
C PHE A 18 10.01 12.14 -12.78
N SER A 19 9.37 13.23 -12.35
CA SER A 19 8.77 13.34 -11.01
C SER A 19 7.49 12.53 -10.87
N ALA A 20 6.64 12.52 -11.91
CA ALA A 20 5.39 11.73 -11.88
C ALA A 20 5.64 10.22 -11.77
N HIS A 21 6.66 9.69 -12.45
CA HIS A 21 7.04 8.28 -12.35
C HIS A 21 7.58 7.89 -10.97
N ALA A 22 8.31 8.78 -10.30
CA ALA A 22 8.81 8.54 -8.95
C ALA A 22 7.67 8.54 -7.92
N ASP A 23 6.70 9.45 -8.07
CA ASP A 23 5.53 9.54 -7.19
C ASP A 23 4.59 8.35 -7.38
N GLU A 24 4.38 7.88 -8.62
CA GLU A 24 3.60 6.67 -8.89
C GLU A 24 4.27 5.41 -8.33
N ALA A 25 5.58 5.28 -8.48
CA ALA A 25 6.32 4.15 -7.90
C ALA A 25 6.22 4.15 -6.36
N LYS A 26 6.34 5.32 -5.73
CA LYS A 26 6.19 5.47 -4.27
C LYS A 26 4.78 5.13 -3.81
N ALA A 27 3.76 5.57 -4.53
CA ALA A 27 2.36 5.25 -4.25
C ALA A 27 2.07 3.75 -4.41
N ALA A 28 2.63 3.10 -5.43
CA ALA A 28 2.49 1.66 -5.65
C ALA A 28 3.17 0.85 -4.53
N ILE A 29 4.38 1.25 -4.11
CA ILE A 29 5.09 0.63 -2.98
C ILE A 29 4.25 0.78 -1.70
N ALA A 30 3.78 1.99 -1.39
CA ALA A 30 2.96 2.23 -0.22
C ALA A 30 1.68 1.40 -0.22
N SER A 31 0.97 1.37 -1.35
CA SER A 31 -0.23 0.54 -1.53
C SER A 31 0.06 -0.94 -1.30
N GLY A 32 1.16 -1.47 -1.88
CA GLY A 32 1.60 -2.85 -1.68
C GLY A 32 1.90 -3.17 -0.21
N THR A 33 2.63 -2.30 0.49
CA THR A 33 2.94 -2.46 1.91
C THR A 33 1.67 -2.42 2.78
N ILE A 34 0.75 -1.50 2.51
CA ILE A 34 -0.51 -1.37 3.25
C ILE A 34 -1.40 -2.60 3.01
N ASN A 35 -1.47 -3.09 1.77
CA ASN A 35 -2.19 -4.32 1.43
C ASN A 35 -1.62 -5.53 2.19
N MET A 36 -0.30 -5.72 2.17
CA MET A 36 0.34 -6.82 2.90
C MET A 36 0.06 -6.73 4.40
N ALA A 37 0.23 -5.55 4.99
CA ALA A 37 -0.05 -5.31 6.40
C ALA A 37 -1.50 -5.62 6.77
N ALA A 38 -2.48 -5.12 6.01
CA ALA A 38 -3.89 -5.38 6.25
C ALA A 38 -4.22 -6.87 6.17
N ASN A 39 -3.72 -7.59 5.15
CA ASN A 39 -3.97 -9.03 5.01
C ASN A 39 -3.33 -9.83 6.14
N MET A 40 -2.09 -9.51 6.53
CA MET A 40 -1.41 -10.22 7.62
C MET A 40 -2.07 -9.99 8.97
N ASN A 41 -2.52 -8.76 9.24
CA ASN A 41 -3.23 -8.43 10.47
C ASN A 41 -4.59 -9.16 10.53
N GLU A 42 -5.36 -9.12 9.45
CA GLU A 42 -6.66 -9.82 9.40
C GLU A 42 -6.50 -11.35 9.46
N LEU A 43 -5.44 -11.88 8.84
CA LEU A 43 -5.13 -13.29 8.93
C LEU A 43 -4.70 -13.69 10.34
N ALA A 44 -3.87 -12.89 11.00
CA ALA A 44 -3.48 -13.11 12.39
C ALA A 44 -4.68 -13.10 13.33
N LEU A 45 -5.66 -12.21 13.12
CA LEU A 45 -6.93 -12.20 13.86
C LEU A 45 -7.75 -13.46 13.59
N ALA A 46 -7.95 -13.81 12.32
CA ALA A 46 -8.74 -14.97 11.91
C ALA A 46 -8.16 -16.28 12.46
N CYS A 47 -6.83 -16.38 12.55
CA CYS A 47 -6.12 -17.53 13.08
C CYS A 47 -5.89 -17.48 14.60
N GLY A 48 -6.31 -16.40 15.28
CA GLY A 48 -6.14 -16.23 16.74
C GLY A 48 -4.70 -16.03 17.19
N HIS A 49 -3.79 -15.59 16.31
CA HIS A 49 -2.40 -15.32 16.62
C HIS A 49 -2.17 -13.97 17.29
N MET A 50 -3.07 -13.02 17.06
CA MET A 50 -3.03 -11.69 17.67
C MET A 50 -4.41 -11.31 18.19
N SER A 51 -4.47 -10.53 19.26
CA SER A 51 -5.71 -9.90 19.69
C SER A 51 -6.07 -8.71 18.79
N SER A 52 -7.34 -8.30 18.80
CA SER A 52 -7.78 -7.07 18.10
C SER A 52 -7.03 -5.82 18.58
N GLN A 53 -6.67 -5.77 19.86
CA GLN A 53 -5.91 -4.65 20.43
C GLN A 53 -4.46 -4.63 19.94
N ASP A 54 -3.82 -5.79 19.84
CA ASP A 54 -2.45 -5.89 19.32
C ASP A 54 -2.38 -5.52 17.84
N VAL A 55 -3.36 -5.98 17.06
CA VAL A 55 -3.47 -5.60 15.65
C VAL A 55 -3.69 -4.11 15.49
N GLU A 56 -4.59 -3.50 16.28
CA GLU A 56 -4.82 -2.06 16.19
C GLU A 56 -3.55 -1.26 16.56
N THR A 57 -2.86 -1.68 17.61
CA THR A 57 -1.57 -1.07 18.01
C THR A 57 -0.53 -1.20 16.89
N GLY A 58 -0.44 -2.37 16.24
CA GLY A 58 0.43 -2.61 15.10
C GLY A 58 0.07 -1.75 13.89
N ARG A 59 -1.22 -1.66 13.58
CA ARG A 59 -1.76 -0.84 12.49
C ARG A 59 -1.41 0.64 12.67
N ILE A 60 -1.55 1.18 13.88
CA ILE A 60 -1.18 2.57 14.18
C ILE A 60 0.31 2.81 13.88
N LYS A 61 1.20 1.92 14.32
CA LYS A 61 2.64 2.02 14.00
C LYS A 61 2.92 1.97 12.49
N GLN A 62 2.24 1.08 11.78
CA GLN A 62 2.36 0.97 10.32
C GLN A 62 1.83 2.23 9.60
N ARG A 63 0.74 2.81 10.09
CA ARG A 63 0.17 4.08 9.60
C ARG A 63 1.17 5.21 9.76
N ASP A 64 1.74 5.35 10.95
CA ASP A 64 2.70 6.42 11.24
C ASP A 64 3.95 6.30 10.37
N ALA A 65 4.46 5.08 10.16
CA ALA A 65 5.57 4.82 9.25
C ALA A 65 5.21 5.12 7.78
N ALA A 66 4.04 4.71 7.32
CA ALA A 66 3.59 5.00 5.95
C ALA A 66 3.43 6.51 5.69
N ILE A 67 2.95 7.27 6.68
CA ILE A 67 2.84 8.73 6.58
C ILE A 67 4.24 9.35 6.57
N LYS A 68 5.10 8.99 7.52
CA LYS A 68 6.42 9.60 7.69
C LYS A 68 7.40 9.25 6.57
N ASP A 69 7.49 7.97 6.22
CA ASP A 69 8.57 7.45 5.37
C ASP A 69 8.12 7.37 3.90
N LEU A 70 6.84 7.06 3.67
CA LEU A 70 6.29 6.92 2.32
C LEU A 70 5.48 8.15 1.87
N GLY A 71 5.23 9.12 2.75
CA GLY A 71 4.49 10.34 2.41
C GLY A 71 3.01 10.09 2.10
N VAL A 72 2.44 9.00 2.61
CA VAL A 72 1.02 8.67 2.40
C VAL A 72 0.16 9.64 3.22
N ALA A 73 -0.86 10.23 2.60
CA ALA A 73 -1.83 11.03 3.32
C ALA A 73 -2.61 10.16 4.34
N PRO A 74 -2.85 10.62 5.58
CA PRO A 74 -3.51 9.80 6.62
C PRO A 74 -4.85 9.20 6.17
N ALA A 75 -5.71 10.01 5.54
CA ALA A 75 -7.01 9.55 5.03
C ALA A 75 -6.87 8.50 3.90
N SER A 76 -5.84 8.62 3.07
CA SER A 76 -5.55 7.64 2.01
C SER A 76 -5.09 6.31 2.60
N TYR A 77 -4.26 6.33 3.64
CA TYR A 77 -3.88 5.12 4.38
C TYR A 77 -5.12 4.43 4.95
N ASP A 78 -5.95 5.16 5.70
CA ASP A 78 -7.11 4.59 6.38
C ASP A 78 -8.12 4.00 5.38
N LYS A 79 -8.32 4.67 4.24
CA LYS A 79 -9.16 4.16 3.13
C LYS A 79 -8.59 2.88 2.50
N MET A 80 -7.30 2.86 2.17
CA MET A 80 -6.65 1.69 1.57
C MET A 80 -6.68 0.49 2.51
N TYR A 81 -6.28 0.69 3.77
CA TYR A 81 -6.25 -0.36 4.77
C TYR A 81 -7.64 -0.97 4.97
N ALA A 82 -8.68 -0.14 5.14
CA ALA A 82 -10.05 -0.62 5.29
C ALA A 82 -10.53 -1.40 4.06
N GLY A 83 -10.18 -0.94 2.84
CA GLY A 83 -10.47 -1.65 1.60
C GLY A 83 -9.84 -3.04 1.56
N TYR A 84 -8.53 -3.14 1.78
CA TYR A 84 -7.83 -4.43 1.76
C TYR A 84 -8.29 -5.38 2.87
N ALA A 85 -8.56 -4.87 4.07
CA ALA A 85 -9.12 -5.66 5.16
C ALA A 85 -10.51 -6.22 4.82
N SER A 86 -11.37 -5.40 4.20
CA SER A 86 -12.69 -5.83 3.73
C SER A 86 -12.57 -6.92 2.66
N ASP A 87 -11.66 -6.75 1.71
CA ASP A 87 -11.45 -7.75 0.65
C ASP A 87 -10.85 -9.05 1.17
N PHE A 88 -9.97 -9.00 2.17
CA PHE A 88 -9.53 -10.19 2.90
C PHE A 88 -10.73 -10.90 3.53
N LYS A 89 -11.58 -10.19 4.28
CA LYS A 89 -12.74 -10.79 4.96
C LYS A 89 -13.70 -11.46 4.00
N LYS A 90 -13.97 -10.84 2.85
CA LYS A 90 -14.78 -11.43 1.78
C LYS A 90 -14.14 -12.74 1.29
N LYS A 91 -12.85 -12.71 0.92
CA LYS A 91 -12.13 -13.90 0.44
C LYS A 91 -12.11 -15.00 1.50
N TRP A 92 -11.78 -14.65 2.73
CA TRP A 92 -11.75 -15.58 3.86
C TRP A 92 -13.11 -16.24 4.10
N GLY A 93 -14.19 -15.45 4.09
CA GLY A 93 -15.55 -15.95 4.27
C GLY A 93 -16.04 -16.90 3.16
N THR A 94 -15.43 -16.85 1.97
CA THR A 94 -15.71 -17.80 0.87
C THR A 94 -14.88 -19.08 0.94
N MET A 95 -13.87 -19.15 1.80
CA MET A 95 -13.05 -20.35 1.97
C MET A 95 -13.78 -21.40 2.80
N THR A 96 -13.56 -22.68 2.50
CA THR A 96 -14.06 -23.76 3.35
C THR A 96 -13.32 -23.77 4.70
N PRO A 97 -13.93 -24.30 5.77
CA PRO A 97 -13.26 -24.42 7.07
C PRO A 97 -11.92 -25.17 7.01
N GLU A 98 -11.81 -26.20 6.17
CA GLU A 98 -10.56 -26.96 5.98
C GLU A 98 -9.47 -26.08 5.36
N LYS A 99 -9.85 -25.26 4.37
CA LYS A 99 -8.91 -24.34 3.74
C LYS A 99 -8.47 -23.25 4.71
N GLN A 100 -9.39 -22.64 5.45
CA GLN A 100 -9.09 -21.67 6.49
C GLN A 100 -8.10 -22.24 7.52
N LYS A 101 -8.37 -23.45 8.02
CA LYS A 101 -7.47 -24.17 8.94
C LYS A 101 -6.08 -24.39 8.34
N SER A 102 -6.01 -24.90 7.11
CA SER A 102 -4.73 -25.14 6.42
C SER A 102 -3.91 -23.87 6.19
N THR A 103 -4.57 -22.72 6.00
CA THR A 103 -3.89 -21.43 5.86
C THR A 103 -3.30 -20.99 7.20
N CYS A 104 -4.06 -21.11 8.30
CA CYS A 104 -3.55 -20.82 9.64
C CYS A 104 -2.38 -21.73 10.04
N ASP A 105 -2.44 -23.02 9.71
CA ASP A 105 -1.37 -23.96 10.03
C ASP A 105 -0.08 -23.69 9.25
N GLN A 106 -0.16 -23.09 8.06
CA GLN A 106 1.02 -22.67 7.28
C GLN A 106 1.76 -21.49 7.92
N MET A 107 1.09 -20.64 8.71
CA MET A 107 1.75 -19.52 9.39
C MET A 107 2.61 -19.93 10.58
N LYS A 108 2.40 -21.12 11.13
CA LYS A 108 3.15 -21.64 12.29
C LYS A 108 4.48 -22.30 11.91
N ARG A 109 4.70 -22.56 10.63
CA ARG A 109 5.90 -23.20 10.09
C ARG A 109 6.92 -22.15 9.66
#